data_AF-A0A822XDC6-F1
#
_entry.id   AF-A0A822XDC6-F1
#
_cell.length_a   1.000
_cell.length_b   1.000
_cell.length_c   1.000
_cell.angle_alpha   90.00
_cell.angle_beta   90.00
_cell.angle_gamma   90.00
#
_symmetry.space_group_name_H-M   'P 1'
#
loop_
_entity.id
_entity.type
_entity.pdbx_description
1 polymer ?
#
loop_
_entity_poly.entity_id
_entity_poly.type
_entity_poly.pdbx_seq_one_letter_code
_entity_poly.pdbx_strand_id
1 'polypeptide(L)'
;MVLRSILISPIARYFRTKRMFSEASEYAKQKGKPLMMIGDPCSGNYFHFMSSMFPNSEHGDVTIDLYGCQECNKMDINDIDSWKAFDDNSFVVMETGVLGFSENLELVIAQIKRVSGGDFLSAGGNKGLLWETLLYKTYSKKLNYTMNPFDSRKDTHYTGRKLGRKEKVKVEF
;
A
#
# COMPACT_ATOMS: atom_id res chain seq x y z
N MET A 1 8.57 -13.15 -23.86
CA MET A 1 7.32 -13.30 -23.08
C MET A 1 7.54 -13.14 -21.57
N VAL A 2 8.61 -13.70 -21.00
CA VAL A 2 8.96 -13.58 -19.57
C VAL A 2 9.49 -12.19 -19.17
N LEU A 3 10.45 -11.60 -19.93
CA LEU A 3 10.98 -10.25 -19.65
C LEU A 3 9.92 -9.14 -19.64
N ARG A 4 8.90 -9.26 -20.51
CA ARG A 4 7.76 -8.32 -20.53
C ARG A 4 7.01 -8.34 -19.20
N SER A 5 6.75 -9.51 -18.61
CA SER A 5 6.08 -9.59 -17.29
C SER A 5 6.92 -9.04 -16.13
N ILE A 6 8.26 -9.12 -16.24
CA ILE A 6 9.21 -8.69 -15.21
C ILE A 6 9.30 -7.17 -15.10
N LEU A 7 9.36 -6.46 -16.24
CA LEU A 7 9.55 -5.00 -16.29
C LEU A 7 8.23 -4.22 -16.41
N ILE A 8 7.20 -4.79 -17.02
CA ILE A 8 5.90 -4.12 -17.16
C ILE A 8 5.20 -4.00 -15.80
N SER A 9 5.33 -4.98 -14.90
CA SER A 9 4.64 -4.89 -13.60
C SER A 9 5.18 -3.76 -12.71
N PRO A 10 6.49 -3.55 -12.55
CA PRO A 10 7.01 -2.43 -11.77
C PRO A 10 6.66 -1.07 -12.38
N ILE A 11 6.80 -0.90 -13.70
CA ILE A 11 6.47 0.36 -14.39
C ILE A 11 4.97 0.65 -14.31
N ALA A 12 4.12 -0.34 -14.55
CA ALA A 12 2.67 -0.17 -14.42
C ALA A 12 2.26 0.13 -12.97
N ARG A 13 2.91 -0.49 -11.98
CA ARG A 13 2.70 -0.15 -10.55
C ARG A 13 3.16 1.27 -10.26
N TYR A 14 4.30 1.71 -10.80
CA TYR A 14 4.81 3.06 -10.64
C TYR A 14 3.77 4.11 -11.05
N PHE A 15 3.28 4.06 -12.30
CA PHE A 15 2.29 5.02 -12.78
C PHE A 15 0.95 4.93 -12.07
N ARG A 16 0.53 3.71 -11.71
CA ARG A 16 -0.68 3.50 -10.92
C ARG A 16 -0.57 4.14 -9.53
N THR A 17 0.57 3.95 -8.87
CA THR A 17 0.84 4.54 -7.55
C THR A 17 0.79 6.05 -7.62
N LYS A 18 1.46 6.64 -8.62
CA LYS A 18 1.45 8.09 -8.84
C LYS A 18 0.04 8.65 -9.05
N ARG A 19 -0.75 8.00 -9.89
CA ARG A 19 -2.15 8.39 -10.12
C ARG A 19 -2.98 8.30 -8.83
N MET A 20 -2.92 7.17 -8.14
CA MET A 20 -3.74 6.95 -6.93
C MET A 20 -3.33 7.84 -5.77
N PHE A 21 -2.04 8.15 -5.62
CA PHE A 21 -1.57 9.13 -4.64
C PHE A 21 -2.14 10.53 -4.93
N SER A 22 -2.07 10.98 -6.20
CA SER A 22 -2.68 12.27 -6.61
C SER A 22 -4.18 12.29 -6.29
N GLU A 23 -4.90 11.23 -6.64
CA GLU A 23 -6.33 11.11 -6.35
C GLU A 23 -6.63 11.13 -4.84
N ALA A 24 -5.82 10.44 -4.02
CA ALA A 24 -5.99 10.44 -2.57
C ALA A 24 -5.69 11.80 -1.94
N SER A 25 -4.65 12.50 -2.42
CA SER A 25 -4.29 13.84 -1.94
C SER A 25 -5.37 14.87 -2.29
N GLU A 26 -5.89 14.85 -3.52
CA GLU A 26 -7.02 15.70 -3.91
C GLU A 26 -8.27 15.37 -3.08
N TYR A 27 -8.53 14.08 -2.85
CA TYR A 27 -9.68 13.64 -2.05
C TYR A 27 -9.57 14.07 -0.58
N ALA A 28 -8.38 14.00 0.01
CA ALA A 28 -8.08 14.51 1.35
C ALA A 28 -8.40 16.01 1.46
N LYS A 29 -7.93 16.81 0.51
CA LYS A 29 -8.22 18.25 0.43
C LYS A 29 -9.71 18.54 0.30
N GLN A 30 -10.43 17.79 -0.55
CA GLN A 30 -11.88 17.95 -0.72
C GLN A 30 -12.67 17.62 0.55
N LYS A 31 -12.21 16.62 1.32
CA LYS A 31 -12.83 16.20 2.58
C LYS A 31 -12.43 17.06 3.77
N GLY A 32 -11.40 17.91 3.64
CA GLY A 32 -10.81 18.62 4.76
C GLY A 32 -10.17 17.69 5.80
N LYS A 33 -9.68 16.52 5.36
CA LYS A 33 -8.99 15.54 6.20
C LYS A 33 -7.50 15.51 5.87
N PRO A 34 -6.60 15.29 6.85
CA PRO A 34 -5.21 14.96 6.56
C PRO A 34 -5.08 13.66 5.76
N LEU A 35 -4.03 13.59 4.92
CA LEU A 35 -3.66 12.40 4.18
C LEU A 35 -2.71 11.54 5.02
N MET A 36 -3.10 10.30 5.30
CA MET A 36 -2.22 9.27 5.84
C MET A 36 -1.65 8.42 4.70
N MET A 37 -0.33 8.41 4.56
CA MET A 37 0.39 7.60 3.58
C MET A 37 0.98 6.36 4.25
N ILE A 38 0.52 5.16 3.89
CA ILE A 38 1.07 3.88 4.33
C ILE A 38 1.94 3.32 3.21
N GLY A 39 3.24 3.50 3.34
CA GLY A 39 4.16 3.25 2.24
C GLY A 39 5.55 3.79 2.50
N ASP A 40 6.47 3.43 1.62
CA ASP A 40 7.81 3.99 1.60
C ASP A 40 7.93 4.98 0.43
N PRO A 41 7.59 6.28 0.63
CA PRO A 41 7.77 7.31 -0.40
C PRO A 41 9.25 7.67 -0.63
N CYS A 42 10.16 7.29 0.26
CA CYS A 42 11.58 7.66 0.21
C CYS A 42 12.44 6.67 -0.58
N SER A 43 12.12 5.38 -0.53
CA SER A 43 12.93 4.28 -1.07
C SER A 43 12.15 3.11 -1.68
N GLY A 44 10.81 3.16 -1.69
CA GLY A 44 9.94 1.99 -1.89
C GLY A 44 9.89 1.34 -3.28
N ASN A 45 10.78 1.68 -4.22
CA ASN A 45 10.82 1.06 -5.55
C ASN A 45 12.01 0.10 -5.71
N TYR A 46 11.74 -1.03 -6.37
CA TYR A 46 12.72 -2.07 -6.73
C TYR A 46 13.95 -1.52 -7.48
N PHE A 47 13.84 -0.34 -8.07
CA PHE A 47 14.94 0.42 -8.67
C PHE A 47 15.13 1.73 -7.90
N HIS A 48 15.90 1.70 -6.80
CA HIS A 48 16.23 2.89 -5.97
C HIS A 48 16.67 4.12 -6.79
N PHE A 49 17.35 3.90 -7.92
CA PHE A 49 17.80 4.97 -8.82
C PHE A 49 16.66 5.71 -9.54
N MET A 50 15.54 5.04 -9.82
CA MET A 50 14.39 5.68 -10.47
C MET A 50 13.54 6.47 -9.47
N SER A 51 13.39 5.98 -8.24
CA SER A 51 12.59 6.66 -7.21
C SER A 51 13.18 7.98 -6.73
N SER A 52 14.52 8.13 -6.73
CA SER A 52 15.16 9.37 -6.31
C SER A 52 15.01 10.51 -7.33
N MET A 53 14.94 10.20 -8.63
CA MET A 53 14.74 11.21 -9.68
C MET A 53 13.27 11.40 -10.06
N PHE A 54 12.43 10.38 -9.86
CA PHE A 54 11.02 10.42 -10.16
C PHE A 54 10.26 9.64 -9.07
N PRO A 55 9.81 10.30 -7.99
CA PRO A 55 8.98 9.64 -6.97
C PRO A 55 7.59 9.33 -7.55
N ASN A 56 7.05 8.15 -7.20
CA ASN A 56 5.68 7.74 -7.51
C ASN A 56 4.68 8.06 -6.42
N SER A 57 5.12 8.55 -5.27
CA SER A 57 4.30 9.03 -4.17
C SER A 57 5.14 9.95 -3.31
N GLU A 58 4.49 10.82 -2.55
CA GLU A 58 5.13 11.72 -1.60
C GLU A 58 4.71 11.32 -0.17
N HIS A 59 5.19 12.09 0.81
CA HIS A 59 4.68 11.97 2.17
C HIS A 59 3.23 12.47 2.25
N GLY A 60 2.44 11.86 3.13
CA GLY A 60 1.20 12.46 3.59
C GLY A 60 1.48 13.47 4.70
N ASP A 61 0.42 14.04 5.27
CA ASP A 61 0.50 14.77 6.54
C ASP A 61 1.00 13.83 7.68
N VAL A 62 0.67 12.54 7.56
CA VAL A 62 1.24 11.44 8.35
C VAL A 62 1.71 10.35 7.41
N THR A 63 2.97 9.92 7.53
CA THR A 63 3.50 8.78 6.75
C THR A 63 3.87 7.64 7.67
N ILE A 64 3.26 6.47 7.48
CA ILE A 64 3.59 5.20 8.12
C ILE A 64 4.47 4.39 7.18
N ASP A 65 5.71 4.15 7.59
CA ASP A 65 6.67 3.33 6.86
C ASP A 65 7.23 2.22 7.77
N LEU A 66 7.33 1.01 7.23
CA LEU A 66 7.88 -0.17 7.90
C LEU A 66 9.36 0.00 8.24
N TYR A 67 10.11 0.69 7.39
CA TYR A 67 11.55 0.87 7.56
C TYR A 67 11.87 2.21 8.22
N GLY A 68 11.08 3.24 7.89
CA GLY A 68 11.16 4.57 8.47
C GLY A 68 12.25 5.42 7.81
N CYS A 69 12.05 6.72 7.87
CA CYS A 69 12.96 7.75 7.41
C CYS A 69 12.92 8.93 8.40
N GLN A 70 13.79 9.95 8.26
CA GLN A 70 13.76 11.11 9.18
C GLN A 70 12.43 11.86 9.18
N GLU A 71 11.66 11.78 8.08
CA GLU A 71 10.37 12.46 7.88
C GLU A 71 9.15 11.52 8.06
N CYS A 72 9.38 10.27 8.49
CA CYS A 72 8.35 9.23 8.55
C CYS A 72 8.06 8.82 10.00
N ASN A 73 6.79 8.62 10.34
CA ASN A 73 6.42 7.93 11.57
C ASN A 73 6.68 6.43 11.36
N LYS A 74 7.69 5.90 12.04
CA LYS A 74 7.98 4.47 12.02
C LYS A 74 6.91 3.73 12.82
N MET A 75 6.14 2.90 12.15
CA MET A 75 5.12 2.07 12.78
C MET A 75 5.01 0.73 12.03
N ASP A 76 4.96 -0.36 12.78
CA ASP A 76 4.61 -1.66 12.23
C ASP A 76 3.08 -1.74 12.07
N ILE A 77 2.60 -1.95 10.85
CA ILE A 77 1.16 -2.08 10.58
C ILE A 77 0.52 -3.24 11.34
N ASN A 78 1.32 -4.23 11.75
CA ASN A 78 0.86 -5.40 12.51
C ASN A 78 0.70 -5.12 14.01
N ASP A 79 1.27 -4.03 14.52
CA ASP A 79 1.07 -3.60 15.89
C ASP A 79 -0.27 -2.86 16.04
N ILE A 80 -1.30 -3.63 16.37
CA ILE A 80 -2.67 -3.13 16.54
C ILE A 80 -2.78 -2.08 17.65
N ASP A 81 -1.93 -2.13 18.67
CA ASP A 81 -1.96 -1.14 19.75
C ASP A 81 -1.47 0.23 19.29
N SER A 82 -0.45 0.26 18.42
CA SER A 82 0.04 1.52 17.82
C SER A 82 -1.04 2.26 17.01
N TRP A 83 -2.02 1.55 16.42
CA TRP A 83 -3.13 2.20 15.71
C TRP A 83 -4.03 3.05 16.62
N LYS A 84 -4.03 2.80 17.94
CA LYS A 84 -4.82 3.59 18.92
C LYS A 84 -4.34 5.03 19.05
N ALA A 85 -3.14 5.36 18.56
CA ALA A 85 -2.64 6.72 18.50
C ALA A 85 -3.40 7.60 17.48
N PHE A 86 -4.18 6.99 16.57
CA PHE A 86 -4.95 7.69 15.56
C PHE A 86 -6.45 7.65 15.87
N ASP A 87 -7.09 8.80 15.79
CA ASP A 87 -8.52 8.95 16.01
C ASP A 87 -9.36 8.30 14.89
N ASP A 88 -10.60 7.96 15.20
CA ASP A 88 -11.57 7.46 14.23
C ASP A 88 -11.90 8.53 13.17
N ASN A 89 -12.08 8.11 11.91
CA ASN A 89 -12.52 8.97 10.80
C ASN A 89 -11.68 10.26 10.61
N SER A 90 -10.41 10.21 10.97
CA SER A 90 -9.52 11.37 10.99
C SER A 90 -8.71 11.53 9.70
N PHE A 91 -8.58 10.49 8.87
CA PHE A 91 -7.71 10.52 7.69
C PHE A 91 -8.45 10.18 6.38
N VAL A 92 -7.88 10.61 5.25
CA VAL A 92 -7.93 9.83 4.02
C VAL A 92 -6.67 8.97 3.97
N VAL A 93 -6.80 7.68 3.71
CA VAL A 93 -5.66 6.74 3.71
C VAL A 93 -5.26 6.39 2.28
N MET A 94 -3.97 6.48 2.00
CA MET A 94 -3.33 6.01 0.76
C MET A 94 -2.31 4.92 1.08
N GLU A 95 -2.29 3.85 0.31
CA GLU A 95 -1.39 2.72 0.52
C GLU A 95 -0.68 2.27 -0.77
N THR A 96 0.57 1.79 -0.66
CA THR A 96 1.41 1.47 -1.84
C THR A 96 1.92 0.04 -1.94
N GLY A 97 1.35 -0.91 -1.22
CA GLY A 97 1.72 -2.34 -1.20
C GLY A 97 2.30 -2.83 0.14
N VAL A 98 2.36 -1.97 1.16
CA VAL A 98 2.78 -2.30 2.53
C VAL A 98 1.84 -3.31 3.21
N LEU A 99 0.55 -3.34 2.88
CA LEU A 99 -0.39 -4.35 3.40
C LEU A 99 -0.10 -5.76 2.89
N GLY A 100 0.79 -5.89 1.90
CA GLY A 100 1.39 -7.17 1.55
C GLY A 100 2.14 -7.84 2.71
N PHE A 101 2.59 -7.07 3.69
CA PHE A 101 3.31 -7.52 4.89
C PHE A 101 2.41 -7.81 6.09
N SER A 102 1.09 -7.66 5.96
CA SER A 102 0.18 -7.93 7.08
C SER A 102 0.28 -9.40 7.52
N GLU A 103 0.32 -9.64 8.83
CA GLU A 103 0.20 -10.97 9.43
C GLU A 103 -1.29 -11.35 9.58
N ASN A 104 -2.10 -10.38 9.99
CA ASN A 104 -3.56 -10.46 9.99
C ASN A 104 -4.16 -9.31 9.17
N LEU A 105 -4.43 -9.57 7.89
CA LEU A 105 -4.93 -8.56 6.97
C LEU A 105 -6.28 -7.98 7.40
N GLU A 106 -7.19 -8.81 7.93
CA GLU A 106 -8.53 -8.37 8.34
C GLU A 106 -8.46 -7.36 9.48
N LEU A 107 -7.63 -7.61 10.49
CA LEU A 107 -7.43 -6.68 11.60
C LEU A 107 -6.83 -5.35 11.14
N VAL A 108 -5.82 -5.39 10.28
CA VAL A 108 -5.20 -4.16 9.74
C VAL A 108 -6.20 -3.38 8.89
N ILE A 109 -6.99 -4.06 8.06
CA ILE A 109 -8.04 -3.43 7.26
C ILE A 109 -9.13 -2.82 8.16
N ALA A 110 -9.50 -3.48 9.26
CA ALA A 110 -10.45 -2.92 10.22
C ALA A 110 -9.91 -1.61 10.85
N GLN A 111 -8.62 -1.55 11.17
CA GLN A 111 -8.00 -0.31 11.66
C GLN A 111 -7.97 0.78 10.59
N ILE A 112 -7.63 0.45 9.34
CA ILE A 112 -7.67 1.40 8.23
C ILE A 112 -9.09 1.94 8.04
N LYS A 113 -10.10 1.06 8.04
CA LYS A 113 -11.51 1.46 7.94
C LYS A 113 -11.90 2.40 9.07
N ARG A 114 -11.51 2.10 10.30
CA ARG A 114 -11.75 2.94 11.48
C ARG A 114 -11.13 4.33 11.32
N VAL A 115 -9.82 4.43 11.12
CA VAL A 115 -9.12 5.72 11.05
C VAL A 115 -9.49 6.55 9.83
N SER A 116 -9.84 5.89 8.71
CA SER A 116 -10.26 6.57 7.49
C SER A 116 -11.74 6.98 7.49
N GLY A 117 -12.57 6.29 8.30
CA GLY A 117 -14.02 6.37 8.19
C GLY A 117 -14.56 5.94 6.83
N GLY A 118 -13.82 5.09 6.10
CA GLY A 118 -14.17 4.60 4.76
C GLY A 118 -13.45 5.30 3.60
N ASP A 119 -12.62 6.31 3.85
CA ASP A 119 -11.88 7.02 2.80
C ASP A 119 -10.50 6.37 2.55
N PHE A 120 -10.44 5.32 1.71
CA PHE A 120 -9.23 4.52 1.49
C PHE A 120 -8.94 4.21 0.03
N LEU A 121 -7.69 4.46 -0.38
CA LEU A 121 -7.15 4.10 -1.68
C LEU A 121 -5.87 3.26 -1.49
N SER A 122 -5.70 2.23 -2.31
CA SER A 122 -4.50 1.40 -2.32
C SER A 122 -4.03 1.16 -3.76
N ALA A 123 -2.77 1.48 -4.05
CA ALA A 123 -2.14 1.11 -5.32
C ALA A 123 -1.81 -0.39 -5.39
N GLY A 124 -1.83 -1.09 -4.26
CA GLY A 124 -1.54 -2.51 -4.17
C GLY A 124 -0.09 -2.88 -4.55
N GLY A 125 0.16 -4.18 -4.60
CA GLY A 125 1.51 -4.72 -4.79
C GLY A 125 1.97 -4.85 -6.24
N ASN A 126 3.22 -5.33 -6.39
CA ASN A 126 3.71 -5.89 -7.65
C ASN A 126 2.91 -7.17 -7.98
N LYS A 127 2.70 -7.43 -9.27
CA LYS A 127 1.89 -8.57 -9.74
C LYS A 127 2.56 -9.35 -10.85
N GLY A 128 2.00 -10.52 -11.14
CA GLY A 128 2.37 -11.33 -12.29
C GLY A 128 2.97 -12.66 -11.87
N LEU A 129 2.84 -13.65 -12.75
CA LEU A 129 3.14 -15.05 -12.44
C LEU A 129 4.54 -15.23 -11.85
N LEU A 130 5.57 -14.60 -12.43
CA LEU A 130 6.93 -14.73 -11.94
C LEU A 130 7.13 -14.06 -10.57
N TRP A 131 6.51 -12.90 -10.35
CA TRP A 131 6.54 -12.23 -9.05
C TRP A 131 5.88 -13.11 -7.98
N GLU A 132 4.67 -13.56 -8.26
CA GLU A 132 3.82 -14.35 -7.35
C GLU A 132 4.41 -15.73 -7.04
N THR A 133 5.21 -16.29 -7.96
CA THR A 133 5.81 -17.62 -7.81
C THR A 133 7.22 -17.57 -7.21
N LEU A 134 8.04 -16.57 -7.56
CA LEU A 134 9.48 -16.62 -7.32
C LEU A 134 10.10 -15.33 -6.76
N LEU A 135 9.91 -14.18 -7.43
CA LEU A 135 10.68 -12.96 -7.12
C LEU A 135 10.34 -12.33 -5.76
N TYR A 136 9.14 -12.56 -5.26
CA TYR A 136 8.76 -12.00 -3.95
C TYR A 136 9.68 -12.50 -2.81
N LYS A 137 10.20 -13.73 -2.92
CA LYS A 137 11.09 -14.33 -1.91
C LYS A 137 12.46 -13.66 -1.85
N THR A 138 12.96 -13.19 -2.99
CA THR A 138 14.22 -12.43 -3.06
C THR A 138 14.02 -10.99 -2.62
N TYR A 139 12.81 -10.46 -2.73
CA TYR A 139 12.47 -9.13 -2.26
C TYR A 139 12.32 -9.08 -0.72
N SER A 140 11.51 -9.96 -0.13
CA SER A 140 11.42 -10.10 1.33
C SER A 140 10.78 -11.42 1.74
N LYS A 141 11.33 -12.05 2.79
CA LYS A 141 10.76 -13.25 3.40
C LYS A 141 9.49 -12.98 4.22
N LYS A 142 9.22 -11.72 4.57
CA LYS A 142 8.06 -11.29 5.36
C LYS A 142 6.84 -10.91 4.51
N LEU A 143 6.98 -10.85 3.18
CA LEU A 143 5.89 -10.48 2.30
C LEU A 143 4.91 -11.66 2.13
N ASN A 144 3.69 -11.48 2.62
CA ASN A 144 2.65 -12.51 2.69
C ASN A 144 1.69 -12.46 1.51
N TYR A 145 1.39 -11.26 1.00
CA TYR A 145 0.36 -11.06 -0.02
C TYR A 145 0.83 -10.19 -1.19
N THR A 146 0.20 -10.41 -2.34
CA THR A 146 0.11 -9.42 -3.42
C THR A 146 -1.30 -8.87 -3.47
N MET A 147 -1.45 -7.58 -3.22
CA MET A 147 -2.76 -6.92 -3.19
C MET A 147 -3.12 -6.28 -4.53
N ASN A 148 -4.41 -6.31 -4.84
CA ASN A 148 -4.97 -5.59 -5.98
C ASN A 148 -5.10 -4.09 -5.64
N PRO A 149 -5.08 -3.22 -6.66
CA PRO A 149 -5.49 -1.84 -6.46
C PRO A 149 -6.93 -1.79 -5.94
N PHE A 150 -7.22 -0.77 -5.14
CA PHE A 150 -8.50 -0.61 -4.46
C PHE A 150 -8.84 0.86 -4.28
N ASP A 151 -10.10 1.20 -4.50
CA ASP A 151 -10.66 2.53 -4.34
C ASP A 151 -12.02 2.41 -3.64
N SER A 152 -12.12 2.80 -2.36
CA SER A 152 -13.33 2.62 -1.55
C SER A 152 -14.57 3.34 -2.11
N ARG A 153 -14.38 4.27 -3.05
CA ARG A 153 -15.47 4.97 -3.75
C ARG A 153 -16.14 4.07 -4.80
N LYS A 154 -15.51 2.96 -5.18
CA LYS A 154 -15.92 2.08 -6.29
C LYS A 154 -15.96 0.61 -5.88
N ASP A 155 -15.08 0.22 -4.96
CA ASP A 155 -14.87 -1.15 -4.53
C ASP A 155 -15.34 -1.33 -3.09
N THR A 156 -16.00 -2.46 -2.81
CA THR A 156 -16.44 -2.85 -1.45
C THR A 156 -15.54 -3.91 -0.82
N HIS A 157 -14.57 -4.43 -1.57
CA HIS A 157 -13.71 -5.51 -1.10
C HIS A 157 -12.26 -5.30 -1.49
N TYR A 158 -11.40 -5.34 -0.49
CA TYR A 158 -9.96 -5.39 -0.68
C TYR A 158 -9.53 -6.81 -1.06
N THR A 159 -8.91 -6.96 -2.23
CA THR A 159 -8.66 -8.29 -2.82
C THR A 159 -7.20 -8.50 -3.14
N GLY A 160 -6.76 -9.75 -3.16
CA GLY A 160 -5.38 -10.11 -3.47
C GLY A 160 -5.16 -11.61 -3.58
N ARG A 161 -3.90 -12.02 -3.46
CA ARG A 161 -3.50 -13.42 -3.38
C ARG A 161 -2.41 -13.59 -2.33
N LYS A 162 -2.44 -14.72 -1.64
CA LYS A 162 -1.37 -15.14 -0.73
C LYS A 162 -0.19 -15.65 -1.54
N LEU A 163 0.98 -15.06 -1.34
CA LEU A 163 2.19 -15.40 -2.10
C LEU A 163 2.67 -16.83 -1.76
N GLY A 164 3.17 -17.54 -2.77
CA GLY A 164 3.56 -18.94 -2.63
C GLY A 164 2.38 -19.93 -2.50
N ARG A 165 1.13 -19.44 -2.56
CA ARG A 165 -0.10 -20.25 -2.57
C ARG A 165 -1.01 -19.79 -3.71
N LYS A 166 -1.97 -20.62 -4.11
CA LYS A 166 -3.01 -20.24 -5.09
C LYS A 166 -4.25 -19.59 -4.45
N GLU A 167 -4.19 -19.35 -3.15
CA GLU A 167 -5.30 -18.85 -2.34
C GLU A 167 -5.59 -17.37 -2.65
N LYS A 168 -6.85 -17.09 -2.98
CA LYS A 168 -7.34 -15.72 -3.18
C LYS A 168 -7.70 -15.13 -1.82
N VAL A 169 -7.43 -13.84 -1.66
CA VAL A 169 -7.81 -13.08 -0.48
C VAL A 169 -8.87 -12.07 -0.88
N LYS A 170 -9.90 -11.94 -0.04
CA LYS A 170 -11.00 -11.00 -0.21
C LYS A 170 -11.47 -10.60 1.19
N VAL A 171 -11.31 -9.33 1.52
CA VAL A 171 -11.71 -8.73 2.80
C VAL A 171 -12.71 -7.62 2.48
N GLU A 172 -13.84 -7.58 3.20
CA GLU A 172 -14.80 -6.49 3.06
C GLU A 172 -14.19 -5.19 3.60
N PHE A 173 -14.44 -4.08 2.90
CA PHE A 173 -14.02 -2.75 3.30
C PHE A 173 -15.23 -1.85 3.52
#